data_AF-B8MMQ5-F1
#
_entry.id   AF-B8MMQ5-F1
#
_cell.length_a   1.000
_cell.length_b   1.000
_cell.length_c   1.000
_cell.angle_alpha   90.00
_cell.angle_beta   90.00
_cell.angle_gamma   90.00
#
_symmetry.space_group_name_H-M   'P 1'
#
loop_
_entity.id
_entity.type
_entity.pdbx_description
1 polymer ?
#
loop_
_entity_poly.entity_id
_entity_poly.type
_entity_poly.pdbx_seq_one_letter_code
_entity_poly.pdbx_strand_id
1 'polypeptide(L)'
;MSCCLSCVGEGGLTLPRESANTWLPEGQNFYWADGPPRRASILPLRLGTLLLFHYLHLPCTLFPTWPFILFGVLEPLTMVAGALAPIIDTNNFIAGQTSLASPPTLPHHPSVLALNYQLANIYGLVGMLGVGLIYGTSEIHVLRNAVVALSIADLGHLYATYAAMGPDTFFDVASWSLVSWGNIGFTAFLFVNRIAYLLGLFGSKTSKSKKRN
;
A
#
# COMPACT_ATOMS: atom_id res chain seq x y z
N MET A 1 -23.46 -23.78 15.60
CA MET A 1 -22.83 -25.12 15.69
C MET A 1 -22.91 -25.78 14.33
N SER A 2 -21.76 -26.28 13.86
CA SER A 2 -21.43 -26.79 12.53
C SER A 2 -22.17 -28.07 12.11
N CYS A 3 -22.14 -28.35 10.79
CA CYS A 3 -21.47 -29.53 10.21
C CYS A 3 -21.45 -29.40 8.67
N CYS A 4 -20.28 -29.31 8.03
CA CYS A 4 -19.49 -30.39 7.39
C CYS A 4 -20.11 -30.85 6.04
N LEU A 5 -19.41 -31.07 4.93
CA LEU A 5 -18.06 -31.59 4.71
C LEU A 5 -17.62 -31.36 3.24
N SER A 6 -16.31 -31.37 3.02
CA SER A 6 -15.56 -31.33 1.76
C SER A 6 -16.01 -32.29 0.64
N CYS A 7 -15.75 -31.89 -0.61
CA CYS A 7 -15.20 -32.78 -1.64
C CYS A 7 -14.13 -32.02 -2.44
N VAL A 8 -12.87 -32.40 -2.24
CA VAL A 8 -11.74 -32.12 -3.11
C VAL A 8 -11.64 -33.30 -4.08
N GLY A 9 -11.61 -33.02 -5.38
CA GLY A 9 -11.23 -33.96 -6.44
C GLY A 9 -10.11 -33.34 -7.26
N GLU A 10 -9.00 -34.05 -7.36
CA GLU A 10 -7.69 -33.60 -7.79
C GLU A 10 -7.57 -33.31 -9.30
N GLY A 11 -6.80 -32.27 -9.63
CA GLY A 11 -6.09 -32.12 -10.90
C GLY A 11 -6.79 -31.27 -11.98
N GLY A 12 -6.17 -30.15 -12.33
CA GLY A 12 -6.30 -29.60 -13.70
C GLY A 12 -6.63 -28.12 -13.79
N LEU A 13 -5.58 -27.29 -13.81
CA LEU A 13 -5.40 -26.08 -14.62
C LEU A 13 -6.66 -25.44 -15.24
N THR A 14 -7.03 -24.25 -14.77
CA THR A 14 -7.90 -23.34 -15.52
C THR A 14 -7.17 -22.85 -16.76
N LEU A 15 -7.40 -23.50 -17.91
CA LEU A 15 -6.85 -23.06 -19.19
C LEU A 15 -7.76 -22.01 -19.86
N PRO A 16 -7.19 -20.99 -20.53
CA PRO A 16 -7.96 -20.01 -21.29
C PRO A 16 -8.80 -20.66 -22.39
N ARG A 17 -9.92 -20.01 -22.72
CA ARG A 17 -11.03 -20.38 -23.61
C ARG A 17 -10.67 -20.82 -25.05
N GLU A 18 -9.40 -20.87 -25.43
CA GLU A 18 -8.94 -21.17 -26.79
C GLU A 18 -8.47 -22.61 -27.02
N SER A 19 -8.34 -23.44 -25.97
CA SER A 19 -7.80 -24.81 -26.10
C SER A 19 -8.84 -25.95 -26.01
N ALA A 20 -10.14 -25.66 -25.99
CA ALA A 20 -11.17 -26.68 -25.75
C ALA A 20 -11.58 -27.48 -26.99
N ASN A 21 -11.20 -27.03 -28.20
CA ASN A 21 -11.67 -27.64 -29.45
C ASN A 21 -10.75 -28.74 -30.00
N THR A 22 -9.65 -29.06 -29.32
CA THR A 22 -8.64 -30.03 -29.80
C THR A 22 -8.60 -31.36 -29.03
N TRP A 23 -9.50 -31.58 -28.05
CA TRP A 23 -9.43 -32.74 -27.15
C TRP A 23 -10.73 -33.51 -26.92
N LEU A 24 -11.74 -33.37 -27.78
CA LEU A 24 -12.97 -34.15 -27.63
C LEU A 24 -13.09 -35.23 -28.72
N PRO A 25 -13.31 -36.50 -28.35
CA PRO A 25 -13.66 -37.55 -29.30
C PRO A 25 -15.02 -37.23 -29.95
N GLU A 26 -15.16 -37.62 -31.22
CA GLU A 26 -16.35 -37.41 -32.05
C GLU A 26 -17.64 -37.86 -31.33
N GLY A 27 -18.64 -36.98 -31.25
CA GLY A 27 -20.01 -37.36 -30.88
C GLY A 27 -20.64 -36.70 -29.65
N GLN A 28 -20.04 -35.70 -29.02
CA GLN A 28 -20.73 -34.91 -27.97
C GLN A 28 -21.15 -33.52 -28.46
N ASN A 29 -22.47 -33.27 -28.46
CA ASN A 29 -23.07 -31.98 -28.72
C ASN A 29 -23.22 -31.20 -27.41
N PHE A 30 -22.81 -29.93 -27.41
CA PHE A 30 -23.13 -28.98 -26.34
C PHE A 30 -24.47 -28.29 -26.66
N TYR A 31 -25.44 -28.39 -25.76
CA TYR A 31 -26.68 -27.60 -25.84
C TYR A 31 -26.43 -26.24 -25.20
N TRP A 32 -26.47 -25.18 -26.02
CA TRP A 32 -26.49 -23.81 -25.52
C TRP A 32 -27.91 -23.47 -25.06
N ALA A 33 -28.05 -22.89 -23.87
CA ALA A 33 -29.32 -22.31 -23.44
C ALA A 33 -29.62 -21.07 -24.30
N ASP A 34 -30.69 -21.17 -25.08
CA ASP A 34 -31.11 -20.19 -26.08
C ASP A 34 -31.36 -18.78 -25.52
N GLY A 35 -30.75 -17.79 -26.18
CA GLY A 35 -31.12 -16.38 -26.10
C GLY A 35 -30.86 -15.73 -27.47
N PRO A 36 -31.71 -14.79 -27.95
CA PRO A 36 -31.61 -14.29 -29.32
C PRO A 36 -30.26 -13.56 -29.57
N PRO A 37 -29.72 -13.61 -30.80
CA PRO A 37 -28.43 -13.00 -31.12
C PRO A 37 -28.53 -11.48 -30.95
N ARG A 38 -27.89 -10.94 -29.90
CA ARG A 38 -27.64 -9.50 -29.82
C ARG A 38 -26.59 -9.15 -30.86
N ARG A 39 -26.99 -8.39 -31.87
CA ARG A 39 -26.11 -7.77 -32.87
C ARG A 39 -25.01 -7.00 -32.13
N ALA A 40 -23.79 -7.54 -32.13
CA ALA A 40 -22.62 -6.83 -31.68
C ALA A 40 -22.34 -5.70 -32.67
N SER A 41 -22.75 -4.48 -32.33
CA SER A 41 -22.22 -3.29 -32.99
C SER A 41 -20.75 -3.21 -32.62
N ILE A 42 -19.90 -3.38 -33.64
CA ILE A 42 -18.47 -3.10 -33.55
C ILE A 42 -18.35 -1.60 -33.34
N LEU A 43 -18.27 -1.19 -32.07
CA LEU A 43 -17.98 0.19 -31.71
C LEU A 43 -16.55 0.46 -32.19
N PRO A 44 -16.32 1.44 -33.08
CA PRO A 44 -14.98 1.70 -33.58
C PRO A 44 -14.07 2.07 -32.42
N LEU A 45 -12.96 1.34 -32.30
CA LEU A 45 -11.78 1.63 -31.50
C LEU A 45 -11.20 3.01 -31.90
N ARG A 46 -11.88 4.09 -31.50
CA ARG A 46 -11.39 5.48 -31.62
C ARG A 46 -11.80 6.32 -30.40
N LEU A 47 -11.75 5.70 -29.22
CA LEU A 47 -11.99 6.38 -27.95
C LEU A 47 -10.99 5.97 -26.85
N GLY A 48 -9.81 5.47 -27.21
CA GLY A 48 -8.76 5.13 -26.25
C GLY A 48 -7.93 6.33 -25.80
N THR A 49 -7.70 7.29 -26.69
CA THR A 49 -6.72 8.37 -26.46
C THR A 49 -7.33 9.64 -25.87
N LEU A 50 -8.66 9.84 -25.98
CA LEU A 50 -9.34 11.01 -25.41
C LEU A 50 -9.82 10.82 -23.97
N LEU A 51 -9.95 9.58 -23.49
CA LEU A 51 -10.26 9.32 -22.08
C LEU A 51 -9.03 9.53 -21.18
N LEU A 52 -7.81 9.30 -21.69
CA LEU A 52 -6.57 9.50 -20.92
C LEU A 52 -6.33 10.97 -20.52
N PHE A 53 -6.78 11.94 -21.31
CA PHE A 53 -6.62 13.36 -20.98
C PHE A 53 -7.78 13.96 -20.16
N HIS A 54 -8.92 13.28 -20.07
CA HIS A 54 -10.02 13.73 -19.20
C HIS A 54 -9.87 13.25 -17.74
N TYR A 55 -9.07 12.22 -17.49
CA TYR A 55 -8.72 11.75 -16.13
C TYR A 55 -7.52 12.46 -15.49
N LEU A 56 -6.91 13.43 -16.18
CA LEU A 56 -5.88 14.33 -15.64
C LEU A 56 -6.46 15.59 -14.99
N HIS A 57 -7.79 15.65 -14.82
CA HIS A 57 -8.36 16.53 -13.81
C HIS A 57 -7.91 15.99 -12.46
N LEU A 58 -7.10 16.79 -11.75
CA LEU A 58 -6.68 16.54 -10.36
C LEU A 58 -7.84 15.83 -9.63
N PRO A 59 -7.71 14.53 -9.30
CA PRO A 59 -8.85 13.77 -8.83
C PRO A 59 -9.45 14.52 -7.66
N CYS A 60 -10.77 14.61 -7.57
CA CYS A 60 -11.41 15.16 -6.39
C CYS A 60 -10.98 14.26 -5.22
N THR A 61 -9.87 14.64 -4.55
CA THR A 61 -9.20 13.75 -3.62
C THR A 61 -10.14 13.52 -2.46
N LEU A 62 -10.36 12.27 -2.06
CA LEU A 62 -11.24 11.96 -0.92
C LEU A 62 -10.74 12.61 0.37
N PHE A 63 -9.42 12.81 0.46
CA PHE A 63 -8.77 13.54 1.55
C PHE A 63 -8.89 15.07 1.41
N PRO A 64 -8.89 15.81 2.52
CA PRO A 64 -8.58 17.24 2.53
C PRO A 64 -7.18 17.49 1.97
N THR A 65 -6.90 18.73 1.54
CA THR A 65 -5.68 19.07 0.78
C THR A 65 -4.40 18.66 1.50
N TRP A 66 -4.26 18.98 2.78
CA TRP A 66 -3.05 18.65 3.55
C TRP A 66 -2.84 17.13 3.74
N PRO A 67 -3.82 16.36 4.26
CA PRO A 67 -3.72 14.90 4.30
C PRO A 67 -3.45 14.25 2.93
N PHE A 68 -3.98 14.82 1.84
CA PHE A 68 -3.67 14.32 0.50
C PHE A 68 -2.19 14.53 0.12
N ILE A 69 -1.64 15.71 0.38
CA ILE A 69 -0.22 15.99 0.10
C ILE A 69 0.66 15.02 0.91
N LEU A 70 0.35 14.81 2.18
CA LEU A 70 1.10 13.88 3.03
C LEU A 70 0.96 12.44 2.58
N PHE A 71 -0.25 11.88 2.62
CA PHE A 71 -0.47 10.44 2.44
C PHE A 71 -0.48 10.01 0.97
N GLY A 72 -0.90 10.90 0.06
CA GLY A 72 -1.03 10.60 -1.36
C GLY A 72 0.21 10.89 -2.19
N VAL A 73 1.15 11.68 -1.66
CA VAL A 73 2.35 12.10 -2.40
C VAL A 73 3.62 11.85 -1.60
N LEU A 74 3.78 12.51 -0.44
CA LEU A 74 5.03 12.44 0.32
C LEU A 74 5.29 11.03 0.86
N GLU A 75 4.27 10.41 1.47
CA GLU A 75 4.38 9.06 2.02
C GLU A 75 4.81 8.03 0.95
N PRO A 76 4.14 7.89 -0.21
CA PRO A 76 4.60 6.99 -1.28
C PRO A 76 6.04 7.24 -1.73
N LEU A 77 6.44 8.51 -1.89
CA LEU A 77 7.82 8.86 -2.28
C LEU A 77 8.83 8.41 -1.22
N THR A 78 8.53 8.67 0.06
CA THR A 78 9.39 8.22 1.16
C THR A 78 9.41 6.71 1.32
N MET A 79 8.32 6.00 1.00
CA MET A 79 8.28 4.54 0.99
C MET A 79 9.15 3.95 -0.13
N VAL A 80 9.16 4.57 -1.32
CA VAL A 80 10.11 4.19 -2.39
C VAL A 80 11.55 4.40 -1.94
N ALA A 81 11.85 5.56 -1.34
CA ALA A 81 13.18 5.82 -0.79
C ALA A 81 13.57 4.80 0.30
N GLY A 82 12.64 4.49 1.20
CA GLY A 82 12.81 3.49 2.25
C GLY A 82 13.00 2.07 1.70
N ALA A 83 12.35 1.71 0.61
CA ALA A 83 12.54 0.42 -0.05
C ALA A 83 13.92 0.30 -0.72
N LEU A 84 14.44 1.40 -1.27
CA LEU A 84 15.70 1.41 -2.01
C LEU A 84 16.93 1.59 -1.11
N ALA A 85 16.85 2.43 -0.07
CA ALA A 85 17.99 2.75 0.78
C ALA A 85 18.69 1.51 1.41
N PRO A 86 17.99 0.48 1.94
CA PRO A 86 18.61 -0.71 2.51
C PRO A 86 19.28 -1.61 1.47
N ILE A 87 18.92 -1.46 0.19
CA ILE A 87 19.44 -2.25 -0.94
C ILE A 87 20.66 -1.55 -1.54
N ILE A 88 20.59 -0.23 -1.70
CA ILE A 88 21.67 0.57 -2.30
C ILE A 88 22.87 0.68 -1.35
N ASP A 89 22.62 0.91 -0.06
CA ASP A 89 23.67 1.08 0.94
C ASP A 89 23.32 0.33 2.23
N THR A 90 23.41 -1.00 2.14
CA THR A 90 23.07 -1.91 3.23
C THR A 90 23.86 -1.61 4.52
N ASN A 91 25.16 -1.34 4.42
CA ASN A 91 26.00 -1.15 5.62
C ASN A 91 25.64 0.14 6.36
N ASN A 92 25.52 1.27 5.64
CA ASN A 92 25.13 2.52 6.28
C ASN A 92 23.68 2.49 6.77
N PHE A 93 22.78 1.83 6.03
CA PHE A 93 21.39 1.70 6.46
C PHE A 93 21.28 0.90 7.77
N ILE A 94 22.00 -0.22 7.89
CA ILE A 94 22.03 -1.04 9.12
C ILE A 94 22.69 -0.27 10.26
N ALA A 95 23.84 0.38 10.02
CA ALA A 95 24.52 1.17 11.04
C ALA A 95 23.67 2.36 11.53
N GLY A 96 22.92 2.99 10.62
CA GLY A 96 22.01 4.09 10.93
C GLY A 96 20.70 3.70 11.62
N GLN A 97 20.38 2.41 11.78
CA GLN A 97 19.19 2.00 12.53
C GLN A 97 19.27 2.36 14.02
N THR A 98 20.48 2.49 14.55
CA THR A 98 20.74 2.77 15.97
C THR A 98 21.76 3.90 16.10
N SER A 99 22.43 4.02 17.26
CA SER A 99 23.46 5.04 17.46
C SER A 99 24.66 4.84 16.54
N LEU A 100 25.05 5.90 15.83
CA LEU A 100 26.31 5.90 15.06
C LEU A 100 27.56 5.85 15.96
N ALA A 101 27.42 6.05 17.27
CA ALA A 101 28.54 5.99 18.21
C ALA A 101 29.09 4.57 18.42
N SER A 102 28.31 3.53 18.09
CA SER A 102 28.73 2.13 18.20
C SER A 102 28.18 1.32 17.03
N PRO A 103 28.76 1.49 15.83
CA PRO A 103 28.26 0.84 14.64
C PRO A 103 28.40 -0.69 14.73
N PRO A 104 27.50 -1.46 14.09
CA PRO A 104 27.58 -2.92 14.07
C PRO A 104 28.87 -3.40 13.40
N THR A 105 29.40 -4.52 13.87
CA THR A 105 30.60 -5.14 13.29
C THR A 105 30.37 -5.65 11.87
N LEU A 106 31.42 -5.59 11.05
CA LEU A 106 31.45 -6.13 9.69
C LEU A 106 32.28 -7.43 9.63
N PRO A 107 31.92 -8.40 8.79
CA PRO A 107 30.70 -8.46 7.97
C PRO A 107 29.45 -8.67 8.84
N HIS A 108 28.31 -8.15 8.40
CA HIS A 108 27.05 -8.34 9.13
C HIS A 108 26.62 -9.81 9.15
N HIS A 109 26.07 -10.25 10.27
CA HIS A 109 25.51 -11.59 10.39
C HIS A 109 24.36 -11.79 9.38
N PRO A 110 24.22 -12.96 8.73
CA PRO A 110 23.20 -13.19 7.70
C PRO A 110 21.75 -12.90 8.15
N SER A 111 21.43 -13.08 9.44
CA SER A 111 20.11 -12.73 9.98
C SER A 111 19.82 -11.22 9.91
N VAL A 112 20.83 -10.36 10.10
CA VAL A 112 20.68 -8.90 10.01
C VAL A 112 20.41 -8.50 8.57
N LEU A 113 21.13 -9.11 7.62
CA LEU A 113 20.90 -8.90 6.18
C LEU A 113 19.49 -9.34 5.76
N ALA A 114 19.05 -10.50 6.23
CA ALA A 114 17.71 -11.01 5.94
C ALA A 114 16.61 -10.07 6.47
N LEU A 115 16.76 -9.56 7.71
CA LEU A 115 15.81 -8.60 8.29
C LEU A 115 15.84 -7.25 7.55
N ASN A 116 17.03 -6.78 7.16
CA ASN A 116 17.20 -5.56 6.38
C ASN A 116 16.45 -5.63 5.03
N TYR A 117 16.59 -6.74 4.29
CA TYR A 117 15.89 -6.91 3.01
C TYR A 117 14.39 -7.15 3.18
N GLN A 118 13.96 -7.79 4.26
CA GLN A 118 12.53 -7.88 4.59
C GLN A 118 11.94 -6.49 4.89
N LEU A 119 12.70 -5.63 5.56
CA LEU A 119 12.30 -4.25 5.82
C LEU A 119 12.23 -3.42 4.52
N ALA A 120 13.20 -3.58 3.62
CA ALA A 120 13.14 -2.98 2.29
C ALA A 120 11.87 -3.40 1.53
N ASN A 121 11.55 -4.69 1.58
CA ASN A 121 10.36 -5.23 0.93
C ASN A 121 9.05 -4.68 1.55
N ILE A 122 8.96 -4.61 2.88
CA ILE A 122 7.74 -4.14 3.54
C ILE A 122 7.50 -2.64 3.31
N TYR A 123 8.55 -1.82 3.25
CA TYR A 123 8.40 -0.41 2.85
C TYR A 123 7.85 -0.28 1.43
N GLY A 124 8.37 -1.08 0.49
CA GLY A 124 7.83 -1.14 -0.87
C GLY A 124 6.36 -1.55 -0.89
N LEU A 125 5.99 -2.59 -0.13
CA LEU A 125 4.62 -3.07 -0.01
C LEU A 125 3.67 -1.99 0.55
N VAL A 126 4.05 -1.33 1.64
CA VAL A 126 3.27 -0.26 2.27
C VAL A 126 3.07 0.90 1.29
N GLY A 127 4.12 1.31 0.56
CA GLY A 127 4.02 2.33 -0.48
C GLY A 127 3.04 1.95 -1.60
N MET A 128 3.12 0.72 -2.11
CA MET A 128 2.21 0.22 -3.14
C MET A 128 0.75 0.13 -2.64
N LEU A 129 0.54 -0.32 -1.41
CA LEU A 129 -0.79 -0.35 -0.79
C LEU A 129 -1.34 1.07 -0.60
N GLY A 130 -0.52 2.02 -0.15
CA GLY A 130 -0.91 3.42 -0.01
C GLY A 130 -1.39 4.02 -1.32
N VAL A 131 -0.61 3.86 -2.40
CA VAL A 131 -1.00 4.30 -3.75
C VAL A 131 -2.27 3.57 -4.20
N GLY A 132 -2.32 2.24 -4.08
CA GLY A 132 -3.48 1.45 -4.49
C GLY A 132 -4.77 1.84 -3.76
N LEU A 133 -4.70 2.16 -2.48
CA LEU A 133 -5.85 2.58 -1.69
C LEU A 133 -6.28 4.01 -2.05
N ILE A 134 -5.35 4.96 -2.09
CA ILE A 134 -5.66 6.39 -2.31
C ILE A 134 -6.21 6.63 -3.72
N TYR A 135 -5.68 5.94 -4.73
CA TYR A 135 -6.07 6.12 -6.12
C TYR A 135 -7.04 5.05 -6.63
N GLY A 136 -7.24 3.94 -5.91
CA GLY A 136 -8.08 2.82 -6.35
C GLY A 136 -9.46 2.74 -5.71
N THR A 137 -9.77 3.54 -4.68
CA THR A 137 -11.08 3.53 -4.02
C THR A 137 -11.84 4.84 -4.20
N SER A 138 -13.16 4.75 -4.33
CA SER A 138 -14.10 5.87 -4.23
C SER A 138 -14.67 6.04 -2.81
N GLU A 139 -14.33 5.12 -1.91
CA GLU A 139 -15.00 4.98 -0.62
C GLU A 139 -14.16 5.54 0.53
N ILE A 140 -14.64 6.63 1.15
CA ILE A 140 -13.90 7.30 2.23
C ILE A 140 -13.70 6.41 3.47
N HIS A 141 -14.64 5.49 3.74
CA HIS A 141 -14.55 4.60 4.89
C HIS A 141 -13.38 3.61 4.76
N VAL A 142 -13.08 3.16 3.53
CA VAL A 142 -11.91 2.32 3.25
C VAL A 142 -10.62 3.08 3.56
N LEU A 143 -10.52 4.34 3.12
CA LEU A 143 -9.36 5.19 3.43
C LEU A 143 -9.22 5.47 4.93
N ARG A 144 -10.32 5.75 5.63
CA ARG A 144 -10.28 5.94 7.10
C ARG A 144 -9.78 4.69 7.81
N ASN A 145 -10.26 3.51 7.41
CA ASN A 145 -9.80 2.23 7.99
C ASN A 145 -8.33 1.98 7.69
N ALA A 146 -7.86 2.32 6.48
CA ALA A 146 -6.45 2.24 6.14
C ALA A 146 -5.60 3.18 7.00
N VAL A 147 -6.04 4.42 7.23
CA VAL A 147 -5.34 5.36 8.12
C VAL A 147 -5.28 4.83 9.55
N VAL A 148 -6.34 4.20 10.06
CA VAL A 148 -6.31 3.53 11.39
C VAL A 148 -5.27 2.42 11.41
N ALA A 149 -5.26 1.53 10.40
CA ALA A 149 -4.30 0.44 10.32
C ALA A 149 -2.85 0.96 10.25
N LEU A 150 -2.59 2.00 9.45
CA LEU A 150 -1.28 2.65 9.37
C LEU A 150 -0.89 3.31 10.69
N SER A 151 -1.83 3.92 11.41
CA SER A 151 -1.55 4.51 12.73
C SER A 151 -1.12 3.45 13.76
N ILE A 152 -1.71 2.26 13.70
CA ILE A 152 -1.30 1.12 14.54
C ILE A 152 0.09 0.63 14.12
N ALA A 153 0.35 0.55 12.82
CA ALA A 153 1.66 0.18 12.29
C ALA A 153 2.76 1.16 12.71
N ASP A 154 2.48 2.48 12.72
CA ASP A 154 3.42 3.50 13.18
C ASP A 154 3.82 3.27 14.64
N LEU A 155 2.84 3.03 15.52
CA LEU A 155 3.11 2.77 16.94
C LEU A 155 3.94 1.50 17.13
N GLY A 156 3.60 0.43 16.39
CA GLY A 156 4.38 -0.79 16.39
C GLY A 156 5.82 -0.57 15.93
N HIS A 157 6.01 0.24 14.88
CA HIS A 157 7.33 0.59 14.37
C HIS A 157 8.14 1.43 15.36
N LEU A 158 7.54 2.48 15.94
CA LEU A 158 8.18 3.32 16.95
C LEU A 158 8.56 2.51 18.20
N TYR A 159 7.66 1.63 18.66
CA TYR A 159 7.93 0.77 19.81
C TYR A 159 9.05 -0.24 19.53
N ALA A 160 9.04 -0.89 18.36
CA ALA A 160 10.10 -1.83 17.99
C ALA A 160 11.48 -1.14 17.96
N THR A 161 11.54 0.07 17.39
CA THR A 161 12.78 0.86 17.35
C THR A 161 13.20 1.33 18.73
N TYR A 162 12.26 1.80 19.56
CA TYR A 162 12.52 2.15 20.97
C TYR A 162 13.09 0.97 21.76
N ALA A 163 12.50 -0.22 21.62
CA ALA A 163 12.94 -1.42 22.30
C ALA A 163 14.36 -1.85 21.88
N ALA A 164 14.74 -1.61 20.62
CA ALA A 164 16.08 -1.91 20.11
C ALA A 164 17.14 -0.86 20.50
N MET A 165 16.79 0.43 20.50
CA MET A 165 17.73 1.53 20.77
C MET A 165 17.92 1.83 22.26
N GLY A 166 16.92 1.50 23.08
CA GLY A 166 16.84 1.93 24.47
C GLY A 166 16.44 3.40 24.61
N PRO A 167 16.01 3.82 25.81
CA PRO A 167 15.45 5.15 26.06
C PRO A 167 16.46 6.28 25.82
N ASP A 168 17.72 6.09 26.21
CA ASP A 168 18.73 7.16 26.14
C ASP A 168 18.99 7.59 24.69
N THR A 169 19.18 6.63 23.79
CA THR A 169 19.39 6.91 22.36
C THR A 169 18.08 7.30 21.66
N PHE A 170 16.97 6.69 22.05
CA PHE A 170 15.69 6.97 21.40
C PHE A 170 15.24 8.42 21.64
N PHE A 171 15.42 8.97 22.84
CA PHE A 171 15.02 10.36 23.12
C PHE A 171 16.10 11.40 22.82
N ASP A 172 17.33 10.98 22.52
CA ASP A 172 18.39 11.89 22.07
C ASP A 172 18.27 12.20 20.56
N VAL A 173 17.27 13.03 20.24
CA VAL A 173 16.94 13.44 18.86
C VAL A 173 18.13 14.09 18.13
N ALA A 174 19.07 14.68 18.86
CA ALA A 174 20.24 15.35 18.28
C ALA A 174 21.29 14.35 17.73
N SER A 175 21.34 13.13 18.26
CA SER A 175 22.27 12.08 17.81
C SER A 175 21.68 11.14 16.76
N TRP A 176 20.41 11.32 16.39
CA TRP A 176 19.76 10.51 15.36
C TRP A 176 20.46 10.64 14.01
N SER A 177 20.77 9.49 13.41
CA SER A 177 21.27 9.44 12.04
C SER A 177 20.17 9.85 11.04
N LEU A 178 20.54 10.09 9.78
CA LEU A 178 19.56 10.34 8.71
C LEU A 178 18.53 9.20 8.61
N VAL A 179 18.98 7.97 8.84
CA VAL A 179 18.13 6.78 8.80
C VAL A 179 17.19 6.74 10.00
N SER A 180 17.67 7.07 11.20
CA SER A 180 16.84 7.18 12.42
C SER A 180 15.81 8.30 12.29
N TRP A 181 16.16 9.44 11.67
CA TRP A 181 15.22 10.50 11.35
C TRP A 181 14.09 10.04 10.42
N GLY A 182 14.41 9.22 9.42
CA GLY A 182 13.41 8.60 8.55
C GLY A 182 12.53 7.59 9.29
N ASN A 183 13.14 6.68 10.05
CA ASN A 183 12.39 5.59 10.69
C ASN A 183 11.60 6.05 11.92
N ILE A 184 12.11 7.02 12.68
CA ILE A 184 11.48 7.48 13.93
C ILE A 184 10.79 8.83 13.70
N GLY A 185 11.56 9.84 13.29
CA GLY A 185 11.07 11.21 13.16
C GLY A 185 9.92 11.33 12.16
N PHE A 186 10.12 10.83 10.94
CA PHE A 186 9.10 10.88 9.90
C PHE A 186 7.89 9.98 10.22
N THR A 187 8.10 8.80 10.79
CA THR A 187 7.01 7.93 11.27
C THR A 187 6.16 8.61 12.35
N ALA A 188 6.79 9.22 13.36
CA ALA A 188 6.08 9.95 14.41
C ALA A 188 5.32 11.16 13.85
N PHE A 189 5.92 11.89 12.90
CA PHE A 189 5.26 12.98 12.19
C PHE A 189 4.01 12.51 11.43
N LEU A 190 4.11 11.41 10.69
CA LEU A 190 2.97 10.83 9.99
C LEU A 190 1.89 10.36 10.98
N PHE A 191 2.26 9.68 12.05
CA PHE A 191 1.33 9.23 13.09
C PHE A 191 0.49 10.40 13.65
N VAL A 192 1.14 11.50 14.04
CA VAL A 192 0.44 12.69 14.55
C VAL A 192 -0.54 13.24 13.51
N ASN A 193 -0.15 13.30 12.24
CA ASN A 193 -1.03 13.75 11.17
C ASN A 193 -2.19 12.79 10.90
N ARG A 194 -1.98 11.47 11.04
CA ARG A 194 -3.03 10.47 10.91
C ARG A 194 -4.06 10.60 12.03
N ILE A 195 -3.61 10.78 13.28
CA ILE A 195 -4.51 11.05 14.40
C ILE A 195 -5.26 12.37 14.20
N ALA A 196 -4.58 13.45 13.80
CA ALA A 196 -5.21 14.73 13.49
C ALA A 196 -6.29 14.60 12.38
N TYR A 197 -6.02 13.79 11.36
CA TYR A 197 -6.99 13.49 10.31
C TYR A 197 -8.19 12.69 10.83
N LEU A 198 -7.97 11.64 11.63
CA LEU A 198 -9.03 10.82 12.21
C LEU A 198 -9.94 11.62 13.14
N LEU A 199 -9.38 12.59 13.88
CA LEU A 199 -10.10 13.55 14.71
C LEU A 199 -10.83 14.64 13.90
N GLY A 200 -10.62 14.72 12.59
CA GLY A 200 -11.30 15.66 11.71
C GLY A 200 -10.73 17.08 11.71
N LEU A 201 -9.50 17.28 12.19
CA LEU A 201 -8.89 18.62 12.31
C LEU A 201 -8.66 19.33 10.96
N PHE A 202 -8.67 18.60 9.85
CA PHE A 202 -8.49 19.15 8.49
C PHE A 202 -9.81 19.43 7.75
N GLY A 203 -10.95 19.29 8.42
CA GLY A 203 -12.28 19.48 7.84
C GLY A 203 -12.75 18.32 6.97
N SER A 204 -14.04 18.29 6.65
CA SER A 204 -14.64 17.32 5.74
C SER A 204 -15.04 18.00 4.43
N LYS A 205 -14.81 17.33 3.29
CA LYS A 205 -15.30 17.80 1.98
C LYS A 205 -16.82 17.59 1.81
N THR A 206 -17.49 16.98 2.79
CA THR A 206 -18.92 16.69 2.75
C THR A 206 -19.75 17.84 3.34
N SER A 207 -20.47 18.52 2.44
CA SER A 207 -21.69 19.33 2.67
C SER A 207 -21.56 20.67 3.41
N LYS A 208 -21.40 21.76 2.64
CA LYS A 208 -22.14 23.00 2.96
C LYS A 208 -23.59 22.81 2.52
N SER A 209 -24.46 22.34 3.41
CA SER A 209 -25.90 22.49 3.21
C SER A 209 -26.25 23.97 3.29
N LYS A 210 -26.62 24.53 2.14
CA LYS A 210 -27.05 25.91 1.96
C LYS A 210 -28.35 26.14 2.74
N LYS A 211 -28.28 26.84 3.88
CA LYS A 211 -29.47 27.41 4.52
C LYS A 211 -29.94 28.57 3.65
N ARG A 212 -30.88 28.27 2.76
CA ARG A 212 -31.62 29.24 1.95
C ARG A 212 -32.79 29.72 2.81
N ASN A 213 -32.63 30.89 3.41
CA ASN A 213 -33.78 31.70 3.86
C ASN A 213 -34.38 32.42 2.64
#